data_AF-A0AAU9XCD2-F1
#
_entry.id   AF-A0AAU9XCD2-F1
#
_cell.length_a   1.000
_cell.length_b   1.000
_cell.length_c   1.000
_cell.angle_alpha   90.00
_cell.angle_beta   90.00
_cell.angle_gamma   90.00
#
_symmetry.space_group_name_H-M   'P 1'
#
loop_
_entity.id
_entity.type
_entity.pdbx_description
1 polymer ?
#
loop_
_entity_poly.entity_id
_entity_poly.type
_entity_poly.pdbx_seq_one_letter_code
_entity_poly.pdbx_strand_id
1 'polypeptide(L)'
;MKPFGFPIHGAMDGFSWKILWLEVTRSNNSPDNTATYFLSTVKELKGCPRQLITDLGTENLELEGVLYSSSELSMECLWNCFAPVIQKDPDIVKEHWNSHRIR
;
A
#
# COMPACT_ATOMS: atom_id res chain seq x y z
N MET A 1 -7.15 -22.25 18.46
CA MET A 1 -8.10 -22.78 17.45
C MET A 1 -9.10 -21.68 17.12
N LYS A 2 -9.30 -21.32 15.84
CA LYS A 2 -10.26 -20.25 15.47
C LYS A 2 -11.69 -20.80 15.67
N PRO A 3 -12.56 -20.18 16.50
CA PRO A 3 -13.84 -20.76 16.91
C PRO A 3 -14.82 -21.03 15.76
N PHE A 4 -14.65 -20.35 14.62
CA PHE A 4 -15.55 -20.46 13.45
C PHE A 4 -14.85 -20.98 12.20
N GLY A 5 -13.56 -21.32 12.25
CA GLY A 5 -12.81 -21.84 11.10
C GLY A 5 -12.50 -20.83 9.98
N PHE A 6 -12.94 -19.57 10.08
CA PHE A 6 -12.65 -18.52 9.10
C PHE A 6 -11.53 -17.60 9.58
N PRO A 7 -10.36 -17.58 8.89
CA PRO A 7 -9.38 -16.53 9.07
C PRO A 7 -9.92 -15.15 8.70
N ILE A 8 -9.62 -14.16 9.54
CA ILE A 8 -9.91 -12.75 9.30
C ILE A 8 -8.58 -12.00 9.37
N HIS A 9 -8.28 -11.23 8.34
CA HIS A 9 -7.13 -10.33 8.30
C HIS A 9 -7.65 -8.90 8.46
N GLY A 10 -6.97 -8.11 9.28
CA GLY A 10 -7.33 -6.71 9.47
C GLY A 10 -6.12 -5.88 9.81
N ALA A 11 -6.18 -4.60 9.47
CA ALA A 11 -5.21 -3.61 9.91
C ALA A 11 -5.90 -2.37 10.44
N MET A 12 -5.20 -1.68 11.33
CA MET A 12 -5.65 -0.46 11.96
C MET A 12 -4.55 0.59 11.84
N ASP A 13 -4.93 1.83 11.59
CA ASP A 13 -4.00 2.95 11.68
C ASP A 13 -3.69 3.25 13.15
N GLY A 14 -2.41 3.21 13.52
CA GLY A 14 -1.95 3.44 14.89
C GLY A 14 -2.19 4.86 15.41
N PHE A 15 -2.35 5.86 14.52
CA PHE A 15 -2.61 7.25 14.93
C PHE A 15 -4.09 7.54 15.13
N SER A 16 -4.94 7.22 14.14
CA SER A 16 -6.37 7.53 14.16
C SER A 16 -7.25 6.42 14.73
N TRP A 17 -6.68 5.23 14.96
CA TRP A 17 -7.38 4.01 15.38
C TRP A 17 -8.50 3.56 14.44
N LYS A 18 -8.49 4.05 13.20
CA LYS A 18 -9.43 3.62 12.17
C LYS A 18 -9.00 2.26 11.62
N ILE A 19 -9.99 1.40 11.41
CA ILE A 19 -9.79 0.15 10.68
C ILE A 19 -9.52 0.51 9.21
N LEU A 20 -8.41 0.00 8.68
CA LEU A 20 -7.96 0.22 7.30
C LEU A 20 -8.51 -0.85 6.36
N TRP A 21 -8.54 -2.11 6.80
CA TRP A 21 -9.22 -3.22 6.12
C TRP A 21 -9.65 -4.28 7.14
N LEU A 22 -10.65 -5.08 6.76
CA LEU A 22 -11.12 -6.22 7.53
C LEU A 22 -11.71 -7.26 6.56
N GLU A 23 -10.96 -8.33 6.27
CA GLU A 23 -11.23 -9.24 5.18
C GLU A 23 -11.22 -10.71 5.64
N VAL A 24 -12.18 -11.48 5.15
CA VAL A 24 -12.27 -12.93 5.42
C VAL A 24 -11.49 -13.69 4.35
N THR A 25 -10.56 -14.54 4.77
CA THR A 25 -9.71 -15.30 3.84
C THR A 25 -9.95 -16.80 3.97
N ARG A 26 -9.60 -17.55 2.91
CA ARG A 26 -9.69 -19.02 2.92
C ARG A 26 -8.52 -19.67 3.67
N SER A 27 -7.41 -18.96 3.85
CA SER A 27 -6.19 -19.46 4.48
C SER A 27 -5.42 -18.34 5.15
N ASN A 28 -4.97 -18.60 6.37
CA ASN A 28 -4.09 -17.70 7.14
C ASN A 28 -2.61 -17.84 6.79
N ASN A 29 -2.25 -18.82 5.94
CA ASN A 29 -0.85 -19.22 5.73
C ASN A 29 -0.26 -18.64 4.44
N SER A 30 -1.02 -17.86 3.67
CA SER A 30 -0.51 -17.22 2.45
C SER A 30 -0.20 -15.75 2.75
N PRO A 31 1.08 -15.33 2.66
CA PRO A 31 1.48 -13.94 2.84
C PRO A 31 0.89 -13.01 1.77
N ASP A 32 0.56 -13.56 0.59
CA ASP A 32 -0.02 -12.83 -0.54
C ASP A 32 -1.33 -12.13 -0.18
N ASN A 33 -2.13 -12.74 0.71
CA ASN A 33 -3.38 -12.14 1.17
C ASN A 33 -3.11 -10.82 1.89
N THR A 34 -2.21 -10.82 2.88
CA THR A 34 -1.85 -9.62 3.65
C THR A 34 -1.24 -8.55 2.75
N ALA A 35 -0.31 -8.93 1.87
CA ALA A 35 0.30 -8.01 0.91
C ALA A 35 -0.74 -7.36 -0.03
N THR A 36 -1.69 -8.15 -0.53
CA THR A 36 -2.78 -7.67 -1.39
C THR A 36 -3.64 -6.64 -0.68
N TYR A 37 -4.08 -6.92 0.54
CA TYR A 37 -4.91 -5.98 1.31
C TYR A 37 -4.17 -4.68 1.63
N PHE A 38 -2.89 -4.79 2.00
CA PHE A 38 -2.05 -3.63 2.23
C PHE A 38 -1.94 -2.74 0.97
N LEU A 39 -1.63 -3.32 -0.19
CA LEU A 39 -1.54 -2.58 -1.45
C LEU A 39 -2.87 -1.94 -1.84
N SER A 40 -3.98 -2.67 -1.70
CA SER A 40 -5.31 -2.12 -2.01
C SER A 40 -5.62 -0.89 -1.14
N THR A 41 -5.32 -0.97 0.15
CA THR A 41 -5.55 0.12 1.09
C THR A 41 -4.65 1.32 0.80
N VAL A 42 -3.36 1.11 0.49
CA VAL A 42 -2.44 2.20 0.12
C VAL A 42 -2.93 2.92 -1.14
N LYS A 43 -3.38 2.16 -2.14
CA LYS A 43 -3.91 2.71 -3.39
C LYS A 43 -5.19 3.50 -3.17
N GLU A 44 -6.09 3.01 -2.32
CA GLU A 44 -7.36 3.67 -2.02
C GLU A 44 -7.14 4.96 -1.21
N LEU A 45 -6.34 4.90 -0.15
CA LEU A 45 -6.10 6.03 0.76
C LEU A 45 -5.09 7.03 0.20
N LYS A 46 -4.35 6.65 -0.86
CA LYS A 46 -3.27 7.45 -1.46
C LYS A 46 -2.22 7.91 -0.43
N GLY A 47 -2.01 7.10 0.60
CA GLY A 47 -1.14 7.41 1.74
C GLY A 47 0.15 6.60 1.74
N CYS A 48 1.21 7.13 2.35
CA CYS A 48 2.49 6.43 2.48
C CYS A 48 2.59 5.84 3.89
N PRO A 49 2.47 4.52 4.08
CA PRO A 49 2.68 3.90 5.38
C PRO A 49 4.13 4.12 5.81
N ARG A 50 4.32 4.80 6.95
CA ARG A 50 5.66 5.11 7.47
C ARG A 50 6.24 3.96 8.29
N GLN A 51 5.37 3.18 8.92
CA GLN A 51 5.73 2.05 9.75
C GLN A 51 4.59 1.04 9.67
N LEU A 52 4.95 -0.23 9.49
CA LEU A 52 4.03 -1.35 9.53
C LEU A 52 4.43 -2.24 10.70
N ILE A 53 3.52 -2.47 11.63
CA ILE A 53 3.75 -3.35 12.79
C ILE A 53 2.90 -4.59 12.57
N THR A 54 3.57 -5.71 12.34
CA THR A 54 2.96 -7.04 12.23
C THR A 54 3.43 -7.91 13.40
N ASP A 55 2.67 -8.95 13.70
CA ASP A 55 3.13 -10.00 14.61
C ASP A 55 4.21 -10.87 13.92
N LEU A 56 4.98 -11.60 14.74
CA LEU A 56 6.07 -12.50 14.31
C LEU A 56 5.54 -13.78 13.61
N GLY A 57 4.42 -13.67 12.91
CA GLY A 57 3.85 -14.74 12.10
C GLY A 57 4.65 -14.97 10.84
N THR A 58 4.75 -16.24 10.42
CA THR A 58 5.46 -16.64 9.20
C THR A 58 4.87 -15.98 7.95
N GLU A 59 3.57 -15.66 7.99
CA GLU A 59 2.82 -14.97 6.94
C GLU A 59 3.18 -13.49 6.78
N ASN A 60 3.94 -12.91 7.71
CA ASN A 60 4.23 -11.47 7.77
C ASN A 60 5.72 -11.15 7.65
N LEU A 61 6.58 -12.13 7.33
CA LEU A 61 8.05 -11.98 7.33
C LEU A 61 8.59 -10.88 6.40
N GLU A 62 7.91 -10.58 5.30
CA GLU A 62 8.35 -9.54 4.36
C GLU A 62 7.85 -8.13 4.73
N LEU A 63 7.04 -8.02 5.78
CA LEU A 63 6.38 -6.78 6.19
C LEU A 63 7.07 -6.09 7.38
N GLU A 64 8.35 -6.38 7.62
CA GLU A 64 9.16 -5.77 8.69
C GLU A 64 9.41 -4.26 8.44
N GLY A 65 8.38 -3.46 8.74
CA GLY A 65 8.46 -2.15 9.40
C GLY A 65 9.16 -0.98 8.73
N VAL A 66 9.91 -1.17 7.64
CA VAL A 66 10.70 -0.13 6.98
C VAL A 66 10.48 -0.20 5.47
N LEU A 67 10.24 0.95 4.83
CA LEU A 67 10.16 1.04 3.37
C LEU A 67 11.54 0.74 2.78
N TYR A 68 11.67 -0.39 2.09
CA TYR A 68 12.90 -0.79 1.42
C TYR A 68 12.77 -0.61 -0.09
N SER A 69 13.72 0.06 -0.74
CA SER A 69 13.70 0.23 -2.20
C SER A 69 13.84 -1.07 -2.99
N SER A 70 14.21 -2.18 -2.32
CA SER A 70 14.24 -3.53 -2.89
C SER A 70 12.91 -4.28 -2.81
N SER A 71 11.94 -3.74 -2.07
CA SER A 71 10.61 -4.33 -1.91
C SER A 71 9.65 -3.72 -2.94
N GLU A 72 9.03 -4.56 -3.76
CA GLU A 72 8.02 -4.13 -4.74
C GLU A 72 6.85 -3.38 -4.06
N LEU A 73 6.43 -3.88 -2.89
CA LEU A 73 5.42 -3.25 -2.03
C LEU A 73 5.81 -1.82 -1.60
N SER A 74 7.06 -1.66 -1.15
CA SER A 74 7.57 -0.35 -0.70
C SER A 74 7.72 0.62 -1.87
N MET A 75 8.17 0.13 -3.03
CA MET A 75 8.28 0.91 -4.26
C MET A 75 6.91 1.36 -4.76
N GLU A 76 5.90 0.50 -4.70
CA GLU A 76 4.51 0.87 -5.02
C GLU A 76 3.94 1.91 -4.05
N CYS A 77 4.24 1.82 -2.75
CA CYS A 77 3.84 2.85 -1.78
C CYS A 77 4.48 4.20 -2.11
N LEU A 78 5.78 4.22 -2.39
CA LEU A 78 6.49 5.43 -2.81
C LEU A 78 5.91 5.97 -4.12
N TRP A 79 5.67 5.10 -5.10
CA TRP A 79 5.07 5.47 -6.37
C TRP A 79 3.68 6.10 -6.18
N ASN A 80 2.77 5.46 -5.44
CA ASN A 80 1.43 6.00 -5.22
C ASN A 80 1.43 7.38 -4.54
N CYS A 81 2.38 7.63 -3.63
CA CYS A 81 2.45 8.90 -2.92
C CYS A 81 3.13 10.02 -3.71
N PHE A 82 4.22 9.70 -4.41
CA PHE A 82 5.03 10.69 -5.09
C PHE A 82 4.72 10.84 -6.58
N ALA A 83 4.12 9.83 -7.23
CA ALA A 83 3.77 9.92 -8.65
C ALA A 83 2.88 11.13 -8.98
N PRO A 84 1.83 11.48 -8.20
CA PRO A 84 1.04 12.68 -8.49
C PRO A 84 1.85 13.98 -8.38
N VAL A 85 2.82 14.04 -7.45
CA VAL A 85 3.69 15.21 -7.26
C VAL A 85 4.69 15.32 -8.40
N ILE A 86 5.31 14.20 -8.77
CA ILE A 86 6.29 14.10 -9.86
C ILE A 86 5.62 14.37 -11.21
N GLN A 87 4.40 13.87 -11.44
CA GLN A 87 3.65 14.01 -12.68
C GLN A 87 3.25 15.47 -12.97
N LYS A 88 3.22 16.33 -11.96
CA LYS A 88 2.85 17.74 -12.09
C LYS A 88 3.75 18.51 -13.07
N ASP A 89 5.07 18.35 -12.99
CA ASP A 89 6.00 19.07 -13.86
C ASP A 89 5.93 18.58 -15.33
N PRO A 90 5.91 17.26 -15.61
CA PRO A 90 5.60 16.72 -16.93
C PRO A 90 4.25 17.20 -17.49
N ASP A 91 3.21 17.31 -16.67
CA ASP A 91 1.91 17.81 -17.12
C ASP A 91 2.00 19.27 -17.57
N ILE A 92 2.71 20.12 -16.81
CA ILE A 92 2.99 21.51 -17.20
C ILE A 92 3.74 21.58 -18.53
N VAL A 93 4.80 20.77 -18.69
CA VAL A 93 5.59 20.73 -19.94
C VAL A 93 4.72 20.28 -21.11
N LYS A 94 3.87 19.27 -20.91
CA LYS A 94 2.94 18.77 -21.92
C LYS A 94 1.93 19.83 -22.34
N GLU A 95 1.32 20.54 -21.38
CA GLU A 95 0.39 21.64 -21.66
C GLU A 95 1.07 22.79 -22.42
N HIS A 96 2.27 23.17 -21.99
CA HIS A 96 3.06 24.20 -22.66
C HIS A 96 3.39 23.79 -24.10
N TRP A 97 3.87 22.57 -24.32
CA TRP A 97 4.20 22.06 -25.66
C TRP A 97 2.96 22.02 -26.57
N ASN A 98 1.82 21.56 -26.06
CA ASN A 98 0.59 21.46 -26.85
C ASN A 98 -0.08 22.81 -27.13
N SER A 99 0.18 23.83 -26.30
CA SER A 99 -0.28 25.20 -26.54
C SER A 99 0.69 26.00 -27.43
N HIS A 100 1.90 25.49 -27.66
CA HIS A 100 2.85 26.11 -28.58
C HIS A 100 2.41 25.88 -30.02
N ARG A 101 2.02 26.96 -30.71
CA ARG A 101 1.82 26.94 -32.15
C ARG A 101 3.16 26.72 -32.83
N ILE A 102 3.33 25.55 -33.42
CA ILE A 102 4.39 25.27 -34.38
C ILE A 102 4.13 26.18 -35.59
N ARG A 103 5.00 27.17 -35.78
CA ARG A 103 5.03 28.01 -36.98
C ARG A 103 5.96 27.40 -38.01
#